data_AF-A0A7W1VPG6-F1
#
_entry.id   AF-A0A7W1VPG6-F1
#
_cell.length_a   1.000
_cell.length_b   1.000
_cell.length_c   1.000
_cell.angle_alpha   90.00
_cell.angle_beta   90.00
_cell.angle_gamma   90.00
#
_symmetry.space_group_name_H-M   'P 1'
#
loop_
_entity.id
_entity.type
_entity.pdbx_description
1 polymer ?
#
loop_
_entity_poly.entity_id
_entity_poly.type
_entity_poly.pdbx_seq_one_letter_code
_entity_poly.pdbx_strand_id
1 'polypeptide(L)' 'MPYKAREVLSKLQHAGFVIKRQSGSHVILRHSDGRQTYVAMHPGDLPTGTFRAILKQANLSEEEFRNL' A
#
# COMPACT_ATOMS: atom_id res chain seq x y z
N MET A 1 -0.02 -4.27 14.25
CA MET A 1 0.49 -2.95 14.68
C MET A 1 0.07 -1.91 13.66
N PRO A 2 -0.10 -0.64 14.05
CA PRO A 2 -0.44 0.40 13.10
C PRO A 2 0.79 0.71 12.21
N TYR A 3 0.60 0.78 10.90
CA TYR A 3 1.67 1.01 9.92
C TYR A 3 1.60 2.43 9.37
N LYS A 4 2.75 3.09 9.21
CA LYS A 4 2.81 4.42 8.59
C LYS A 4 2.58 4.33 7.08
N ALA A 5 1.95 5.36 6.49
CA ALA A 5 1.70 5.39 5.04
C ALA A 5 2.98 5.20 4.21
N ARG A 6 4.11 5.78 4.65
CA ARG A 6 5.43 5.61 4.00
C ARG A 6 5.93 4.16 4.04
N GLU A 7 5.70 3.46 5.14
CA GLU A 7 6.12 2.06 5.29
C GLU A 7 5.31 1.16 4.35
N VAL A 8 3.98 1.35 4.32
CA VAL A 8 3.10 0.61 3.41
C VAL A 8 3.46 0.88 1.95
N LEU A 9 3.70 2.14 1.59
CA LEU A 9 4.15 2.50 0.24
C LEU A 9 5.45 1.78 -0.13
N SER A 10 6.43 1.78 0.76
CA SER A 10 7.73 1.12 0.54
C SER A 10 7.55 -0.39 0.35
N LYS A 11 6.83 -1.08 1.26
CA LYS A 11 6.61 -2.53 1.16
C LYS A 11 5.82 -2.91 -0.10
N LEU A 12 4.84 -2.11 -0.52
CA LEU A 12 4.14 -2.34 -1.80
C LEU A 12 5.10 -2.24 -3.00
N GLN A 13 6.06 -1.32 -2.99
CA GLN A 13 7.08 -1.24 -4.03
C GLN A 13 7.99 -2.48 -4.04
N HIS A 14 8.37 -3.00 -2.87
CA HIS A 14 9.12 -4.25 -2.75
C HIS A 14 8.30 -5.46 -3.28
N ALA A 15 6.98 -5.44 -3.13
CA ALA A 15 6.07 -6.41 -3.73
C ALA A 15 5.85 -6.23 -5.25
N GLY A 16 6.62 -5.35 -5.91
CA GLY A 16 6.56 -5.13 -7.36
C GLY A 16 5.52 -4.12 -7.84
N PHE A 17 4.83 -3.42 -6.92
CA PHE A 17 3.94 -2.33 -7.34
C PHE A 17 4.75 -1.08 -7.72
N VAL A 18 4.34 -0.41 -8.79
CA VAL A 18 4.92 0.87 -9.20
C VAL A 18 3.93 2.00 -9.00
N ILE A 19 4.44 3.19 -8.69
CA ILE A 19 3.61 4.39 -8.62
C ILE A 19 3.15 4.72 -10.04
N LYS A 20 1.83 4.67 -10.26
CA LYS A 20 1.21 5.02 -11.54
C LYS A 20 0.87 6.50 -11.63
N ARG A 21 0.40 7.08 -10.52
CA ARG A 21 0.02 8.50 -10.44
C ARG A 21 0.01 8.94 -8.98
N GLN A 22 0.30 10.20 -8.74
CA GLN A 22 0.06 10.85 -7.46
C GLN A 22 -0.73 12.14 -7.67
N SER A 23 -1.70 12.40 -6.79
CA SER A 23 -2.46 13.66 -6.73
C SER A 23 -2.56 14.12 -5.28
N GLY A 24 -1.81 15.15 -4.93
CA GLY A 24 -1.62 15.54 -3.54
C GLY A 24 -1.04 14.38 -2.72
N SER A 25 -1.70 14.03 -1.61
CA SER A 25 -1.30 12.89 -0.78
C SER A 25 -1.72 11.53 -1.34
N HIS A 26 -2.62 11.45 -2.32
CA HIS A 26 -3.12 10.16 -2.81
C HIS A 26 -2.20 9.59 -3.88
N VAL A 27 -1.63 8.42 -3.59
CA VAL A 27 -0.76 7.67 -4.49
C VAL A 27 -1.50 6.46 -5.03
N ILE A 28 -1.54 6.31 -6.34
CA ILE A 28 -2.07 5.14 -7.04
C ILE A 28 -0.91 4.23 -7.40
N LEU A 29 -0.98 2.98 -6.93
CA LEU A 29 0.02 1.95 -7.20
C LEU A 29 -0.57 0.85 -8.08
N ARG A 30 0.19 0.38 -9.07
CA ARG A 30 -0.22 -0.70 -9.96
C ARG A 30 0.88 -1.73 -10.11
N HIS A 31 0.49 -3.00 -10.10
CA HIS A 31 1.38 -4.12 -10.39
C HIS A 31 1.23 -4.54 -11.87
N SER A 32 2.27 -5.18 -12.43
CA SER A 32 2.30 -5.60 -13.84
C SER A 32 1.20 -6.60 -14.21
N ASP A 33 0.80 -7.44 -13.25
CA ASP A 33 -0.31 -8.40 -13.37
C ASP A 33 -1.72 -7.79 -13.33
N GLY A 34 -1.83 -6.46 -13.18
CA GLY A 34 -3.10 -5.74 -13.21
C GLY A 34 -3.68 -5.38 -11.85
N ARG A 35 -3.10 -5.84 -10.73
CA ARG A 35 -3.52 -5.40 -9.38
C ARG A 35 -3.30 -3.89 -9.21
N GLN A 36 -4.18 -3.23 -8.46
CA GLN A 36 -4.11 -1.79 -8.19
C GLN A 36 -4.58 -1.48 -6.77
N THR A 37 -3.84 -0.62 -6.08
CA THR A 37 -4.20 -0.12 -4.74
C THR A 37 -3.87 1.36 -4.59
N TYR A 38 -4.26 1.94 -3.45
CA TYR A 38 -4.19 3.37 -3.17
C TYR A 38 -3.61 3.58 -1.78
N VAL A 39 -2.65 4.51 -1.66
CA VAL A 39 -2.08 4.91 -0.37
C VAL A 39 -2.23 6.42 -0.22
N ALA A 40 -2.88 6.86 0.86
CA ALA A 40 -2.92 8.27 1.24
C ALA A 40 -1.71 8.61 2.11
N MET A 41 -0.81 9.46 1.61
CA MET A 41 0.39 9.94 2.27
C MET A 41 0.05 11.05 3.26
N HIS A 42 -0.39 10.66 4.46
CA HIS A 42 -0.62 11.58 5.57
C HIS A 42 0.36 11.28 6.72
N PRO A 43 0.63 12.26 7.61
CA PRO A 43 1.35 12.00 8.85
C PRO A 43 0.54 11.06 9.74
N GLY A 44 1.24 10.11 10.37
CA GLY A 44 0.65 9.13 11.27
C GLY A 44 0.42 7.75 10.64
N ASP A 45 -0.32 6.93 11.37
CA ASP A 45 -0.56 5.54 11.00
C ASP A 45 -1.86 5.39 10.20
N LEU A 46 -1.87 4.41 9.29
CA LEU A 46 -3.08 4.06 8.56
C LEU A 46 -4.11 3.44 9.51
N PRO A 47 -5.40 3.84 9.40
CA PRO A 47 -6.48 3.12 10.05
C PRO A 47 -6.47 1.64 9.65
N THR A 48 -6.71 0.73 10.60
CA THR A 48 -6.68 -0.73 10.35
C THR A 48 -7.56 -1.15 9.17
N GLY A 49 -8.74 -0.54 9.00
CA GLY A 49 -9.62 -0.81 7.85
C GLY A 49 -9.00 -0.41 6.51
N THR A 50 -8.27 0.72 6.48
CA THR A 50 -7.55 1.18 5.28
C THR A 50 -6.41 0.23 4.94
N PHE A 51 -5.62 -0.17 5.94
CA PHE A 51 -4.55 -1.14 5.76
C PHE A 51 -5.08 -2.48 5.21
N ARG A 52 -6.16 -3.03 5.78
CA ARG A 52 -6.78 -4.27 5.28
C ARG A 52 -7.36 -4.14 3.87
N ALA A 53 -7.93 -2.98 3.53
CA ALA A 53 -8.40 -2.72 2.18
C ALA A 53 -7.25 -2.71 1.16
N ILE A 54 -6.12 -2.10 1.51
CA ILE A 54 -4.90 -2.10 0.71
C ILE A 54 -4.41 -3.53 0.48
N LEU A 55 -4.29 -4.33 1.55
CA LEU A 55 -3.86 -5.73 1.45
C LEU A 55 -4.79 -6.55 0.55
N LYS A 56 -6.11 -6.40 0.70
CA LYS A 56 -7.10 -7.08 -0.15
C LYS A 56 -6.93 -6.69 -1.62
N GLN A 57 -6.76 -5.41 -1.93
CA GLN A 57 -6.55 -4.91 -3.29
C GLN A 57 -5.21 -5.36 -3.88
N ALA A 58 -4.18 -5.41 -3.04
CA ALA A 58 -2.85 -5.87 -3.41
C ALA A 58 -2.75 -7.41 -3.47
N ASN A 59 -3.81 -8.13 -3.06
CA ASN A 59 -3.81 -9.58 -2.89
C ASN A 59 -2.59 -10.07 -2.07
N LEU A 60 -2.36 -9.41 -0.93
CA LEU A 60 -1.31 -9.76 0.02
C LEU A 60 -1.95 -10.15 1.36
N SER A 61 -1.46 -11.21 1.97
CA SER A 61 -1.74 -11.52 3.37
C SER A 61 -0.98 -10.56 4.29
N GLU A 62 -1.43 -10.45 5.55
CA GLU A 62 -0.68 -9.68 6.55
C GLU A 62 0.71 -10.27 6.83
N GLU A 63 0.90 -11.58 6.63
CA GLU A 63 2.19 -12.26 6.83
C GLU A 63 3.16 -11.94 5.70
N GLU A 64 2.75 -12.09 4.44
CA GLU A 64 3.54 -11.66 3.28
C GLU A 64 3.93 -10.19 3.43
N PHE A 65 2.98 -9.33 3.82
CA PHE A 65 3.28 -7.91 4.06
C PHE A 65 4.33 -7.69 5.16
N ARG A 66 4.31 -8.46 6.25
CA ARG A 66 5.31 -8.35 7.31
C ARG A 66 6.71 -8.75 6.84
N ASN A 67 6.80 -9.71 5.93
CA ASN A 67 8.06 -10.26 5.42
C ASN A 67 8.67 -9.47 4.25
N LEU A 68 7.99 -8.44 3.73
CA LEU A 68 8.52 -7.46 2.76
C LEU A 68 9.38 -6.40 3.44
#